data_AF-A0ABD5N0P2-F1
#
_entry.id   AF-A0ABD5N0P2-F1
#
_cell.length_a   1.000
_cell.length_b   1.000
_cell.length_c   1.000
_cell.angle_alpha   90.00
_cell.angle_beta   90.00
_cell.angle_gamma   90.00
#
_symmetry.space_group_name_H-M   'P 1'
#
loop_
_entity.id
_entity.type
_entity.pdbx_description
1 polymer ?
#
loop_
_entity_poly.entity_id
_entity_poly.type
_entity_poly.pdbx_seq_one_letter_code
_entity_poly.pdbx_strand_id
1 'polypeptide(L)'
;MEEQNTERKPDLIHGIKVFYERKYKALLVIPFILLLIAIVLIGVKYSTDGDFINRDVSLKGGVSFTVPVEGEVDNLALTDFLKGKYPENDVFVKSFRQSATTSGLIVDIDFKEADDEMIDETIAIIGEYLGKDVEDYSYEFINPSLGASFFRQAFIALAFAFLFMGVVVFIYFRTFVPSIAVILAAVSDIIVTLAVVNLLGIRLGTAGLSAFLMLIGYSVNTDILLTNRVLKRKEGSVMDRVYFSIKTGLMTAGTTLAVVTVGLIVSDSEVIKQIMIIILIGMIVDIVVTWLQNVGLLRLYLEKKHES
;
A
#
# COMPACT_ATOMS: atom_id res chain seq x y z
N MET A 1 20.74 59.14 -7.19
CA MET A 1 19.70 58.10 -7.04
C MET A 1 20.28 56.84 -7.64
N GLU A 2 20.95 56.04 -6.80
CA GLU A 2 21.51 54.75 -7.22
C GLU A 2 20.38 53.71 -7.22
N GLU A 3 20.10 53.14 -8.39
CA GLU A 3 19.33 51.91 -8.53
C GLU A 3 20.10 50.78 -7.84
N GLN A 4 19.59 50.34 -6.68
CA GLN A 4 19.99 49.08 -6.09
C GLN A 4 19.45 47.93 -6.96
N ASN A 5 20.29 47.49 -7.89
CA ASN A 5 20.14 46.23 -8.60
C ASN A 5 20.28 45.09 -7.57
N THR A 6 19.15 44.68 -6.98
CA THR A 6 19.10 43.54 -6.07
C THR A 6 19.18 42.27 -6.92
N GLU A 7 20.38 41.71 -7.03
CA GLU A 7 20.56 40.32 -7.46
C GLU A 7 19.71 39.42 -6.55
N ARG A 8 18.54 38.99 -7.04
CA ARG A 8 17.78 37.91 -6.39
C ARG A 8 18.65 36.66 -6.46
N LYS A 9 19.14 36.21 -5.30
CA LYS A 9 19.68 34.86 -5.13
C LYS A 9 18.69 33.88 -5.78
N PRO A 10 19.16 32.87 -6.54
CA PRO A 10 18.26 31.89 -7.12
C PRO A 10 17.50 31.21 -5.97
N ASP A 11 16.20 31.48 -5.89
CA ASP A 11 15.33 30.85 -4.90
C ASP A 11 15.51 29.33 -5.03
N LEU A 12 15.54 28.60 -3.90
CA LEU A 12 15.75 27.15 -3.86
C LEU A 12 14.82 26.40 -4.85
N ILE A 13 13.62 26.96 -5.02
CA ILE A 13 12.57 26.53 -5.95
C ILE A 13 13.03 26.61 -7.41
N HIS A 14 13.73 27.67 -7.80
CA HIS A 14 14.27 27.85 -9.15
C HIS A 14 15.34 26.79 -9.46
N GLY A 15 16.22 26.50 -8.50
CA GLY A 15 17.24 25.45 -8.64
C GLY A 15 16.65 24.06 -8.86
N ILE A 16 15.62 23.70 -8.09
CA ILE A 16 14.90 22.42 -8.23
C ILE A 16 14.19 22.34 -9.58
N LYS A 17 13.55 23.44 -10.03
CA LYS A 17 12.88 23.50 -11.34
C LYS A 17 13.87 23.26 -12.48
N VAL A 18 15.02 23.95 -12.48
CA VAL A 18 16.06 23.80 -13.51
C VAL A 18 16.68 22.40 -13.50
N PHE A 19 16.91 21.82 -12.31
CA PHE A 19 17.41 20.45 -12.18
C PHE A 19 16.43 19.44 -12.80
N TYR A 20 15.15 19.53 -12.42
CA TYR A 20 14.11 18.66 -12.97
C TYR A 20 13.99 18.84 -14.48
N GLU A 21 13.98 20.08 -14.97
CA GLU A 21 13.92 20.39 -16.40
C GLU A 21 15.05 19.72 -17.21
N ARG A 22 16.27 19.75 -16.70
CA ARG A 22 17.45 19.19 -17.37
C ARG A 22 17.55 17.67 -17.24
N LYS A 23 17.06 17.08 -16.15
CA LYS A 23 17.31 15.66 -15.80
C LYS A 23 16.08 14.77 -15.82
N TYR A 24 14.91 15.27 -16.23
CA TYR A 24 13.65 14.50 -16.17
C TYR A 24 13.71 13.12 -16.83
N LYS A 25 14.43 12.93 -17.95
CA LYS A 25 14.58 11.61 -18.61
C LYS A 25 15.32 10.62 -17.73
N ALA A 26 16.32 11.07 -16.98
CA ALA A 26 17.04 10.25 -16.01
C ALA A 26 16.17 9.96 -14.77
N LEU A 27 15.41 10.96 -14.31
CA LEU A 27 14.48 10.79 -13.19
C LEU A 27 13.36 9.79 -13.50
N LEU A 28 12.86 9.77 -14.74
CA LEU A 28 11.85 8.81 -15.21
C LEU A 28 12.33 7.36 -15.11
N VAL A 29 13.63 7.09 -15.20
CA VAL A 29 14.17 5.72 -15.08
C VAL A 29 14.01 5.17 -13.65
N ILE A 30 14.01 6.02 -12.63
CA ILE A 30 13.98 5.60 -11.22
C ILE A 30 12.70 4.79 -10.89
N PRO A 31 11.48 5.29 -11.15
CA PRO A 31 10.26 4.51 -10.93
C PRO A 31 10.20 3.20 -11.72
N PHE A 32 10.71 3.17 -12.95
CA PHE A 32 10.75 1.92 -13.73
C PHE A 32 11.72 0.89 -13.16
N ILE A 33 12.85 1.33 -12.60
CA ILE A 33 13.76 0.44 -11.86
C ILE A 33 13.06 -0.07 -10.60
N LEU A 34 12.40 0.80 -9.84
CA LEU A 34 11.64 0.38 -8.65
C LEU A 34 10.55 -0.63 -9.00
N LEU A 35 9.82 -0.41 -10.10
CA LEU A 35 8.83 -1.34 -10.61
C LEU A 35 9.45 -2.69 -10.99
N LEU A 36 10.58 -2.68 -11.71
CA LEU A 36 11.29 -3.89 -12.08
C LEU A 36 11.72 -4.68 -10.84
N ILE A 37 12.32 -4.01 -9.86
CA ILE A 37 12.73 -4.61 -8.59
C ILE A 37 11.51 -5.19 -7.88
N ALA A 38 10.41 -4.46 -7.80
CA ALA A 38 9.17 -4.91 -7.18
C ALA A 38 8.63 -6.19 -7.86
N ILE A 39 8.60 -6.24 -9.19
CA ILE A 39 8.18 -7.43 -9.94
C ILE A 39 9.10 -8.61 -9.65
N VAL A 40 10.42 -8.41 -9.63
CA VAL A 40 11.38 -9.47 -9.31
C VAL A 40 11.18 -9.98 -7.89
N LEU A 41 11.01 -9.10 -6.91
CA LEU A 41 10.77 -9.49 -5.51
C LEU A 41 9.48 -10.31 -5.35
N ILE A 42 8.39 -9.86 -5.99
CA ILE A 42 7.12 -10.60 -5.98
C ILE A 42 7.27 -11.95 -6.70
N GLY A 43 8.00 -11.99 -7.82
CA GLY A 43 8.26 -13.22 -8.57
C GLY A 43 9.11 -14.24 -7.80
N VAL A 44 10.14 -13.78 -7.10
CA VAL A 44 10.96 -14.63 -6.20
C VAL A 44 10.08 -15.20 -5.10
N LYS A 45 9.25 -14.37 -4.46
CA LYS A 45 8.32 -14.81 -3.42
C LYS A 45 7.34 -15.86 -3.94
N TYR A 46 6.74 -15.63 -5.11
CA TYR A 46 5.84 -16.59 -5.74
C TYR A 46 6.53 -17.92 -6.01
N SER A 47 7.81 -17.90 -6.40
CA SER A 47 8.60 -19.11 -6.63
C SER A 47 8.98 -19.86 -5.35
N THR A 48 9.14 -19.19 -4.21
CA THR A 48 9.52 -19.83 -2.94
C THR A 48 8.31 -20.30 -2.14
N ASP A 49 7.26 -19.46 -2.07
CA ASP A 49 6.15 -19.65 -1.14
C ASP A 49 4.89 -20.16 -1.86
N GLY A 50 4.90 -20.20 -3.20
CA GLY A 50 3.72 -20.51 -4.02
C GLY A 50 2.67 -19.39 -4.03
N ASP A 51 2.96 -18.26 -3.39
CA ASP A 51 2.06 -17.13 -3.23
C ASP A 51 2.79 -15.81 -3.49
N PHE A 52 2.12 -14.90 -4.19
CA PHE A 52 2.68 -13.58 -4.51
C PHE A 52 2.38 -12.55 -3.42
N ILE A 53 1.59 -12.91 -2.40
CA ILE A 53 1.34 -12.11 -1.20
C ILE A 53 1.40 -12.94 0.08
N ASN A 54 1.71 -12.29 1.21
CA ASN A 54 1.46 -12.88 2.53
C ASN A 54 -0.04 -12.73 2.84
N ARG A 55 -0.80 -13.83 2.91
CA ARG A 55 -2.24 -13.80 3.29
C ARG A 55 -2.41 -14.05 4.78
N ASP A 56 -3.33 -13.35 5.42
CA ASP A 56 -3.85 -13.73 6.74
C ASP A 56 -5.01 -14.74 6.61
N VAL A 57 -5.52 -15.20 7.76
CA VAL A 57 -6.60 -16.18 7.83
C VAL A 57 -7.91 -15.70 7.19
N SER A 58 -8.15 -14.39 7.07
CA SER A 58 -9.35 -13.86 6.40
C SER A 58 -9.34 -14.12 4.89
N LEU A 59 -8.17 -14.30 4.28
CA LEU A 59 -8.01 -14.64 2.86
C LEU A 59 -7.62 -16.09 2.62
N LYS A 60 -6.88 -16.71 3.55
CA LYS A 60 -6.41 -18.09 3.44
C LYS A 60 -7.45 -19.11 3.94
N GLY A 61 -8.29 -18.70 4.89
CA GLY A 61 -9.03 -19.58 5.78
C GLY A 61 -8.21 -19.92 7.03
N GLY A 62 -8.89 -20.19 8.12
CA GLY A 62 -8.24 -20.47 9.41
C GLY A 62 -9.05 -19.99 10.60
N VAL A 63 -8.43 -20.09 11.77
CA VAL A 63 -8.93 -19.56 13.03
C VAL A 63 -8.01 -18.44 13.50
N SER A 64 -8.61 -17.30 13.86
CA SER A 64 -7.94 -16.19 14.55
C SER A 64 -8.38 -16.18 16.00
N PHE A 65 -7.48 -16.50 16.92
CA PHE A 65 -7.71 -16.38 18.37
C PHE A 65 -7.26 -15.01 18.85
N THR A 66 -8.08 -14.34 19.66
CA THR A 66 -7.71 -13.11 20.37
C THR A 66 -7.69 -13.39 21.87
N VAL A 67 -6.51 -13.26 22.46
CA VAL A 67 -6.25 -13.56 23.87
C VAL A 67 -5.71 -12.30 24.57
N PRO A 68 -6.39 -11.74 25.58
CA PRO A 68 -5.85 -10.67 26.41
C PRO A 68 -4.65 -11.18 27.23
N VAL A 69 -3.55 -10.43 27.18
CA VAL A 69 -2.30 -10.75 27.88
C VAL A 69 -1.83 -9.57 28.72
N GLU A 70 -1.30 -9.87 29.89
CA GLU A 70 -0.65 -8.88 30.76
C GLU A 70 0.84 -8.88 30.44
N GLY A 71 1.37 -7.74 29.97
CA GLY A 71 2.77 -7.58 29.63
C GLY A 71 3.10 -7.80 28.15
N GLU A 72 4.39 -7.94 27.85
CA GLU A 72 4.90 -8.20 26.51
C GLU A 72 5.14 -9.71 26.34
N VAL A 73 4.62 -10.27 25.25
CA VAL A 73 4.84 -11.66 24.84
C VAL A 73 5.80 -11.66 23.66
N ASP A 74 6.79 -12.55 23.69
CA ASP A 74 7.65 -12.78 22.52
C ASP A 74 6.84 -13.53 21.44
N ASN A 75 6.38 -12.76 20.45
CA ASN A 75 5.59 -13.28 19.33
C ASN A 75 6.34 -14.34 18.52
N LEU A 76 7.67 -14.22 18.38
CA LEU A 76 8.45 -15.15 17.57
C LEU A 76 8.58 -16.48 18.31
N ALA A 77 8.93 -16.44 19.59
CA ALA A 77 9.04 -17.64 20.41
C ALA A 77 7.70 -18.38 20.52
N LEU A 78 6.58 -17.66 20.66
CA LEU A 78 5.25 -18.29 20.65
C LEU A 78 4.91 -18.85 19.26
N THR A 79 5.25 -18.15 18.19
CA THR A 79 5.05 -18.67 16.81
C THR A 79 5.81 -19.98 16.63
N ASP A 80 7.07 -20.05 17.07
CA ASP A 80 7.90 -21.24 16.94
C ASP A 80 7.40 -22.40 17.81
N PHE A 81 6.93 -22.10 19.04
CA PHE A 81 6.30 -23.08 19.92
C PHE A 81 5.05 -23.69 19.28
N LEU A 82 4.15 -22.85 18.76
CA LEU A 82 2.92 -23.30 18.12
C LEU A 82 3.18 -24.03 16.80
N LYS A 83 4.17 -23.61 16.00
CA LYS A 83 4.62 -24.38 14.82
C LYS A 83 5.15 -25.76 15.18
N GLY A 84 5.78 -25.91 16.34
CA GLY A 84 6.19 -27.21 16.86
C GLY A 84 5.01 -28.15 17.15
N LYS A 85 3.86 -27.61 17.54
CA LYS A 85 2.61 -28.36 17.79
C LYS A 85 1.80 -28.59 16.52
N TYR A 86 1.80 -27.62 15.60
CA TYR A 86 1.03 -27.62 14.36
C TYR A 86 1.95 -27.48 13.13
N PRO A 87 2.83 -28.46 12.83
CA PRO A 87 3.87 -28.32 11.80
C PRO A 87 3.33 -28.20 10.37
N GLU A 88 2.13 -28.71 10.12
CA GLU A 88 1.47 -28.67 8.81
C GLU A 88 0.67 -27.37 8.58
N ASN A 89 0.53 -26.52 9.61
CA ASN A 89 -0.24 -25.29 9.55
C ASN A 89 0.69 -24.07 9.57
N ASP A 90 0.31 -23.05 8.83
CA ASP A 90 0.91 -21.72 8.91
C ASP A 90 0.38 -21.01 10.15
N VAL A 91 1.29 -20.72 11.07
CA VAL A 91 1.01 -20.00 12.31
C VAL A 91 1.61 -18.61 12.26
N PHE A 92 0.83 -17.63 12.70
CA PHE A 92 1.26 -16.25 12.86
C PHE A 92 0.77 -15.67 14.17
N VAL A 93 1.69 -15.06 14.89
CA VAL A 93 1.41 -14.43 16.17
C VAL A 93 1.76 -12.96 16.09
N LYS A 94 0.87 -12.12 16.59
CA LYS A 94 1.07 -10.68 16.69
C LYS A 94 0.50 -10.16 18.01
N SER A 95 1.18 -9.19 18.58
CA SER A 95 0.71 -8.46 19.75
C SER A 95 0.16 -7.09 19.34
N PHE A 96 -0.92 -6.66 19.98
CA PHE A 96 -1.50 -5.33 19.82
C PHE A 96 -1.79 -4.73 21.20
N ARG A 97 -1.86 -3.39 21.29
CA ARG A 97 -2.31 -2.73 22.53
C ARG A 97 -3.82 -2.69 22.56
N GLN A 98 -4.42 -3.16 23.64
CA GLN A 98 -5.87 -3.11 23.88
C GLN A 98 -6.23 -1.99 24.87
N SER A 99 -5.32 -1.66 25.80
CA SER A 99 -5.43 -0.56 26.75
C SER A 99 -4.03 -0.06 27.16
N ALA A 100 -3.95 0.94 28.04
CA ALA A 100 -2.71 1.48 28.59
C ALA A 100 -1.88 0.42 29.37
N THR A 101 -2.55 -0.60 29.92
CA THR A 101 -1.94 -1.65 30.75
C THR A 101 -2.14 -3.07 30.21
N THR A 102 -2.98 -3.24 29.20
CA THR A 102 -3.38 -4.55 28.67
C THR A 102 -3.03 -4.63 27.19
N SER A 103 -2.24 -5.64 26.83
CA SER A 103 -1.98 -6.01 25.44
C SER A 103 -2.91 -7.15 25.06
N GLY A 104 -3.29 -7.23 23.80
CA GLY A 104 -3.92 -8.41 23.24
C GLY A 104 -2.92 -9.17 22.38
N LEU A 105 -3.06 -10.47 22.36
CA LEU A 105 -2.34 -11.39 21.49
C LEU A 105 -3.33 -11.90 20.45
N ILE A 106 -2.96 -11.86 19.17
CA ILE A 106 -3.70 -12.53 18.12
C ILE A 106 -2.85 -13.67 17.58
N VAL A 107 -3.46 -14.86 17.54
CA VAL A 107 -2.86 -16.10 17.04
C VAL A 107 -3.70 -16.55 15.85
N ASP A 108 -3.12 -16.43 14.67
CA ASP A 108 -3.71 -16.83 13.40
C ASP A 108 -3.15 -18.22 13.01
N ILE A 109 -4.02 -19.21 12.84
CA ILE A 109 -3.65 -20.56 12.37
C ILE A 109 -4.55 -20.96 11.21
N ASP A 110 -4.00 -21.43 10.10
CA ASP A 110 -4.75 -21.77 8.89
C ASP A 110 -5.47 -23.13 8.93
N PHE A 111 -6.09 -23.45 10.06
CA PHE A 111 -6.91 -24.64 10.22
C PHE A 111 -8.01 -24.73 9.16
N LYS A 112 -8.19 -25.92 8.59
CA LYS A 112 -9.18 -26.15 7.54
C LYS A 112 -10.61 -26.25 8.08
N GLU A 113 -10.72 -26.71 9.30
CA GLU A 113 -11.96 -26.94 10.03
C GLU A 113 -11.76 -26.42 11.46
N ALA A 114 -12.86 -26.09 12.13
CA ALA A 114 -12.85 -25.69 13.51
C ALA A 114 -14.01 -26.37 14.24
N ASP A 115 -13.67 -27.22 15.20
CA ASP A 115 -14.59 -27.81 16.16
C ASP A 115 -14.19 -27.37 17.58
N ASP A 116 -15.15 -27.47 18.51
CA ASP A 116 -14.97 -26.97 19.88
C ASP A 116 -13.79 -27.66 20.59
N GLU A 117 -13.52 -28.95 20.31
CA GLU A 117 -12.43 -29.72 20.92
C GLU A 117 -11.06 -29.18 20.49
N MET A 118 -10.89 -28.92 19.19
CA MET A 118 -9.66 -28.33 18.64
C MET A 118 -9.43 -26.89 19.14
N ILE A 119 -10.51 -26.11 19.27
CA ILE A 119 -10.45 -24.75 19.82
C ILE A 119 -9.98 -24.77 21.27
N ASP A 120 -10.60 -25.63 22.10
CA ASP A 120 -10.24 -25.79 23.51
C ASP A 120 -8.80 -26.32 23.68
N GLU A 121 -8.38 -27.30 22.87
CA GLU A 121 -7.00 -27.80 22.87
C GLU A 121 -5.99 -26.70 22.51
N THR A 122 -6.28 -25.91 21.47
CA THR A 122 -5.39 -24.83 21.03
C THR A 122 -5.26 -23.76 22.11
N ILE A 123 -6.35 -23.40 22.79
CA ILE A 123 -6.33 -22.43 23.89
C ILE A 123 -5.58 -22.96 25.10
N ALA A 124 -5.73 -24.25 25.43
CA ALA A 124 -4.94 -24.89 26.48
C ALA A 124 -3.43 -24.87 26.15
N ILE A 125 -3.04 -25.11 24.90
CA ILE A 125 -1.63 -25.02 24.45
C ILE A 125 -1.10 -23.58 24.54
N ILE A 126 -1.91 -22.58 24.16
CA ILE A 126 -1.54 -21.17 24.32
C ILE A 126 -1.37 -20.84 25.82
N GLY A 127 -2.27 -21.33 26.67
CA GLY A 127 -2.20 -21.17 28.13
C GLY A 127 -0.96 -21.83 28.76
N GLU A 128 -0.58 -23.03 28.29
CA GLU A 128 0.65 -23.73 28.68
C GLU A 128 1.88 -22.84 28.45
N TYR A 129 1.98 -22.21 27.27
CA TYR A 129 3.08 -21.31 26.96
C TYR A 129 3.07 -20.04 27.82
N LEU A 130 1.88 -19.46 28.05
CA LEU A 130 1.73 -18.27 28.87
C LEU A 130 1.87 -18.55 30.38
N GLY A 131 1.91 -19.82 30.79
CA GLY A 131 1.99 -20.24 32.18
C GLY A 131 0.73 -19.91 32.99
N LYS A 132 -0.42 -19.74 32.33
CA LYS A 132 -1.71 -19.44 32.97
C LYS A 132 -2.87 -19.97 32.13
N ASP A 133 -3.99 -20.26 32.79
CA ASP A 133 -5.22 -20.57 32.09
C ASP A 133 -5.76 -19.33 31.37
N VAL A 134 -6.20 -19.52 30.13
CA VAL A 134 -6.75 -18.48 29.27
C VAL A 134 -8.28 -18.59 29.34
N GLU A 135 -8.87 -17.85 30.28
CA GLU A 135 -10.33 -17.88 30.48
C GLU A 135 -11.07 -16.86 29.60
N ASP A 136 -10.47 -15.70 29.36
CA ASP A 136 -11.02 -14.65 28.49
C ASP A 136 -10.36 -14.77 27.11
N TYR A 137 -11.09 -15.27 26.13
CA TYR A 137 -10.64 -15.30 24.74
C TYR A 137 -11.83 -15.17 23.78
N SER A 138 -11.54 -14.73 22.57
CA SER A 138 -12.46 -14.84 21.45
C SER A 138 -11.78 -15.52 20.28
N TYR A 139 -12.55 -16.16 19.42
CA TYR A 139 -12.04 -16.74 18.18
C TYR A 139 -12.98 -16.43 17.02
N GLU A 140 -12.40 -16.34 15.83
CA GLU A 140 -13.13 -16.22 14.57
C GLU A 140 -12.63 -17.29 13.60
N PHE A 141 -13.55 -18.12 13.09
CA PHE A 141 -13.24 -19.10 12.07
C PHE A 141 -13.69 -18.60 10.69
N ILE A 142 -12.75 -18.57 9.74
CA ILE A 142 -13.01 -18.31 8.34
C ILE A 142 -12.83 -19.61 7.55
N ASN A 143 -13.89 -20.06 6.88
CA ASN A 143 -13.81 -21.24 6.02
C ASN A 143 -12.84 -20.98 4.83
N PRO A 144 -11.90 -21.90 4.53
CA PRO A 144 -10.95 -21.72 3.41
C PRO A 144 -11.59 -21.45 2.06
N SER A 145 -12.74 -22.08 1.78
CA SER A 145 -13.48 -21.86 0.53
C SER A 145 -14.02 -20.43 0.42
N LEU A 146 -14.44 -19.85 1.55
CA LEU A 146 -14.94 -18.48 1.63
C LEU A 146 -13.80 -17.48 1.46
N GLY A 147 -12.67 -17.71 2.14
CA GLY A 147 -11.44 -16.90 2.00
C GLY A 147 -10.93 -16.88 0.55
N ALA A 148 -10.84 -18.06 -0.09
CA ALA A 148 -10.46 -18.18 -1.50
C ALA A 148 -11.43 -17.47 -2.45
N SER A 149 -12.73 -17.49 -2.15
CA SER A 149 -13.75 -16.76 -2.90
C SER A 149 -13.58 -15.25 -2.76
N PHE A 150 -13.39 -14.74 -1.54
CA PHE A 150 -13.13 -13.31 -1.30
C PHE A 150 -11.87 -12.85 -2.02
N PHE A 151 -10.79 -13.63 -1.94
CA PHE A 151 -9.55 -13.32 -2.63
C PHE A 151 -9.75 -13.20 -4.15
N ARG A 152 -10.42 -14.20 -4.76
CA ARG A 152 -10.75 -14.15 -6.19
C ARG A 152 -11.62 -12.96 -6.56
N GLN A 153 -12.63 -12.65 -5.75
CA GLN A 153 -13.53 -11.52 -5.98
C GLN A 153 -12.80 -10.19 -5.90
N ALA A 154 -11.86 -10.03 -4.97
CA ALA A 154 -11.04 -8.82 -4.88
C ALA A 154 -10.17 -8.62 -6.13
N PHE A 155 -9.59 -9.69 -6.69
CA PHE A 155 -8.87 -9.61 -7.96
C PHE A 155 -9.76 -9.20 -9.13
N ILE A 156 -10.98 -9.74 -9.17
CA ILE A 156 -11.98 -9.35 -10.18
C ILE A 156 -12.35 -7.87 -10.01
N ALA A 157 -12.61 -7.42 -8.77
CA ALA A 157 -12.92 -6.03 -8.47
C ALA A 157 -11.75 -5.10 -8.86
N LEU A 158 -10.51 -5.50 -8.61
CA LEU A 158 -9.31 -4.79 -9.01
C LEU A 158 -9.23 -4.64 -10.53
N ALA A 159 -9.46 -5.72 -11.28
CA ALA A 159 -9.47 -5.68 -12.74
C ALA A 159 -10.56 -4.75 -13.29
N PHE A 160 -11.77 -4.80 -12.73
CA PHE A 160 -12.85 -3.87 -13.09
C PHE A 160 -12.53 -2.42 -12.71
N ALA A 161 -11.89 -2.18 -11.57
CA ALA A 161 -11.47 -0.85 -11.16
C ALA A 161 -10.50 -0.24 -12.19
N PHE A 162 -9.47 -0.98 -12.61
CA PHE A 162 -8.55 -0.54 -13.66
C PHE A 162 -9.23 -0.35 -15.02
N LEU A 163 -10.15 -1.24 -15.39
CA LEU A 163 -10.90 -1.13 -16.64
C LEU A 163 -11.75 0.15 -16.67
N PHE A 164 -12.59 0.36 -15.66
CA PHE A 164 -13.48 1.53 -15.61
C PHE A 164 -12.71 2.83 -15.44
N MET A 165 -11.66 2.83 -14.62
CA MET A 165 -10.73 3.95 -14.51
C MET A 165 -10.13 4.29 -15.88
N GLY A 166 -9.59 3.31 -16.61
CA GLY A 166 -9.02 3.52 -17.93
C GLY A 166 -10.03 4.12 -18.91
N VAL A 167 -11.28 3.64 -18.89
CA VAL A 167 -12.38 4.19 -19.71
C VAL A 167 -12.65 5.65 -19.34
N VAL A 168 -12.78 5.98 -18.04
CA VAL A 168 -13.05 7.35 -17.58
C VAL A 168 -11.92 8.30 -17.97
N VAL A 169 -10.67 7.90 -17.73
CA VAL A 169 -9.48 8.68 -18.08
C VAL A 169 -9.43 8.92 -19.59
N PHE A 170 -9.69 7.88 -20.40
CA PHE A 170 -9.71 7.99 -21.85
C PHE A 170 -10.81 8.94 -22.37
N ILE A 171 -12.04 8.81 -21.87
CA ILE A 171 -13.16 9.69 -22.24
C ILE A 171 -12.85 11.13 -21.86
N TYR A 172 -12.24 11.35 -20.68
CA TYR A 172 -11.93 12.69 -20.19
C TYR A 172 -10.84 13.37 -21.02
N PHE A 173 -9.72 12.69 -21.30
CA PHE A 173 -8.58 13.28 -22.01
C PHE A 173 -8.64 13.15 -23.53
N ARG A 174 -9.47 12.25 -24.05
CA ARG A 174 -9.62 11.96 -25.50
C ARG A 174 -8.30 11.72 -26.22
N THR A 175 -7.29 11.25 -25.49
CA THR A 175 -5.93 11.04 -25.98
C THR A 175 -5.37 9.76 -25.38
N PHE A 176 -4.84 8.89 -26.24
CA PHE A 176 -4.44 7.54 -25.85
C PHE A 176 -3.20 7.51 -24.94
N VAL A 177 -2.16 8.25 -25.31
CA VAL A 177 -0.87 8.25 -24.60
C VAL A 177 -1.01 8.71 -23.13
N PRO A 178 -1.66 9.85 -22.82
CA PRO A 178 -1.87 10.25 -21.43
C PRO A 178 -2.73 9.25 -20.64
N SER A 179 -3.69 8.61 -21.30
CA SER A 179 -4.55 7.62 -20.63
C SER A 179 -3.76 6.39 -20.20
N ILE A 180 -2.87 5.90 -21.06
CA ILE A 180 -1.95 4.82 -20.71
C ILE A 180 -0.97 5.26 -19.62
N ALA A 181 -0.46 6.49 -19.65
CA ALA A 181 0.47 6.98 -18.65
C ALA A 181 -0.14 6.94 -17.23
N VAL A 182 -1.39 7.36 -17.08
CA VAL A 182 -2.15 7.28 -15.81
C VAL A 182 -2.36 5.82 -15.38
N ILE A 183 -2.79 4.94 -16.28
CA ILE A 183 -3.00 3.52 -15.95
C ILE A 183 -1.67 2.88 -15.52
N LEU A 184 -0.58 3.16 -16.23
CA LEU A 184 0.74 2.61 -15.95
C LEU A 184 1.28 3.11 -14.61
N ALA A 185 1.07 4.38 -14.27
CA ALA A 185 1.41 4.93 -12.96
C ALA A 185 0.64 4.20 -11.85
N ALA A 186 -0.69 4.13 -11.94
CA ALA A 186 -1.51 3.41 -10.96
C ALA A 186 -1.13 1.92 -10.82
N VAL A 187 -0.80 1.22 -11.91
CA VAL A 187 -0.28 -0.16 -11.85
C VAL A 187 1.06 -0.20 -11.12
N SER A 188 1.95 0.76 -11.37
CA SER A 188 3.25 0.85 -10.70
C SER A 188 3.09 1.08 -9.21
N ASP A 189 2.13 1.93 -8.80
CA ASP A 189 1.82 2.18 -7.39
C ASP A 189 1.42 0.90 -6.67
N ILE A 190 0.50 0.13 -7.25
CA ILE A 190 0.01 -1.11 -6.63
C ILE A 190 1.12 -2.16 -6.54
N ILE A 191 1.87 -2.37 -7.61
CA ILE A 191 2.93 -3.39 -7.64
C ILE A 191 4.07 -3.04 -6.67
N VAL A 192 4.54 -1.79 -6.68
CA VAL A 192 5.63 -1.36 -5.80
C VAL A 192 5.17 -1.36 -4.33
N THR A 193 3.96 -0.90 -4.04
CA THR A 193 3.40 -0.97 -2.68
C THR A 193 3.29 -2.40 -2.19
N LEU A 194 2.80 -3.31 -3.04
CA LEU A 194 2.68 -4.73 -2.71
C LEU A 194 4.03 -5.37 -2.40
N ALA A 195 5.07 -5.04 -3.18
CA ALA A 195 6.41 -5.54 -2.93
C ALA A 195 6.95 -5.05 -1.58
N VAL A 196 6.76 -3.76 -1.26
CA VAL A 196 7.18 -3.22 0.05
C VAL A 196 6.41 -3.87 1.20
N VAL A 197 5.09 -4.03 1.08
CA VAL A 197 4.26 -4.73 2.08
C VAL A 197 4.76 -6.16 2.31
N ASN A 198 5.07 -6.90 1.25
CA ASN A 198 5.63 -8.25 1.33
C ASN A 198 7.00 -8.27 2.01
N LEU A 199 7.88 -7.33 1.67
CA LEU A 199 9.21 -7.19 2.29
C LEU A 199 9.13 -6.90 3.79
N LEU A 200 8.12 -6.13 4.21
CA LEU A 200 7.88 -5.83 5.62
C LEU A 200 7.20 -6.99 6.37
N GLY A 201 6.89 -8.10 5.70
CA GLY A 201 6.23 -9.25 6.30
C GLY A 201 4.79 -8.99 6.73
N ILE A 202 4.18 -7.90 6.25
CA ILE A 202 2.80 -7.55 6.59
C ILE A 202 1.88 -8.55 5.89
N ARG A 203 1.10 -9.31 6.68
CA ARG A 203 0.06 -10.19 6.15
C ARG A 203 -1.12 -9.34 5.70
N LEU A 204 -1.66 -9.66 4.53
CA LEU A 204 -2.82 -9.02 3.92
C LEU A 204 -4.07 -9.82 4.23
N GLY A 205 -5.04 -9.12 4.81
CA GLY A 205 -6.41 -9.58 4.95
C GLY A 205 -7.36 -8.90 3.97
N THR A 206 -8.65 -9.13 4.20
CA THR A 206 -9.74 -8.43 3.50
C THR A 206 -9.64 -6.90 3.65
N ALA A 207 -9.21 -6.42 4.82
CA ALA A 207 -8.96 -5.02 5.09
C ALA A 207 -7.77 -4.48 4.26
N GLY A 208 -6.70 -5.25 4.16
CA GLY A 208 -5.57 -4.92 3.30
C GLY A 208 -5.95 -4.80 1.81
N LEU A 209 -6.77 -5.73 1.30
CA LEU A 209 -7.30 -5.63 -0.07
C LEU A 209 -8.13 -4.36 -0.28
N SER A 210 -8.94 -3.98 0.72
CA SER A 210 -9.71 -2.74 0.70
C SER A 210 -8.80 -1.51 0.66
N ALA A 211 -7.68 -1.54 1.39
CA ALA A 211 -6.68 -0.47 1.37
C ALA A 211 -6.03 -0.30 -0.01
N PHE A 212 -5.70 -1.40 -0.70
CA PHE A 212 -5.22 -1.36 -2.09
C PHE A 212 -6.26 -0.78 -3.05
N LEU A 213 -7.53 -1.18 -2.92
CA LEU A 213 -8.62 -0.59 -3.74
C LEU A 213 -8.77 0.91 -3.49
N MET A 214 -8.63 1.37 -2.26
CA MET A 214 -8.68 2.80 -1.94
C MET A 214 -7.44 3.56 -2.44
N LEU A 215 -6.25 2.95 -2.37
CA LEU A 215 -5.00 3.52 -2.86
C LEU A 215 -5.08 3.86 -4.35
N ILE A 216 -5.74 3.03 -5.15
CA ILE A 216 -6.00 3.30 -6.57
C ILE A 216 -6.72 4.64 -6.75
N GLY A 217 -7.74 4.90 -5.92
CA GLY A 217 -8.50 6.15 -5.97
C GLY A 217 -7.62 7.37 -5.66
N TYR A 218 -6.71 7.26 -4.69
CA TYR A 218 -5.78 8.33 -4.34
C TYR A 218 -4.75 8.60 -5.44
N SER A 219 -4.08 7.56 -5.93
CA SER A 219 -3.07 7.64 -6.99
C SER A 219 -3.65 8.28 -8.26
N VAL A 220 -4.79 7.74 -8.72
CA VAL A 220 -5.42 8.19 -9.96
C VAL A 220 -5.94 9.62 -9.87
N ASN A 221 -6.43 10.05 -8.71
CA ASN A 221 -6.85 11.43 -8.52
C ASN A 221 -5.68 12.41 -8.73
N THR A 222 -4.50 12.10 -8.19
CA THR A 222 -3.30 12.92 -8.36
C THR A 222 -2.83 12.92 -9.82
N ASP A 223 -2.85 11.75 -10.46
CA ASP A 223 -2.50 11.58 -11.88
C ASP A 223 -3.43 12.32 -12.84
N ILE A 224 -4.75 12.26 -12.61
CA ILE A 224 -5.75 13.01 -13.39
C ILE A 224 -5.56 14.52 -13.18
N LEU A 225 -5.30 14.97 -11.95
CA LEU A 225 -5.05 16.38 -11.64
C LEU A 225 -3.82 16.91 -12.41
N LEU A 226 -2.72 16.15 -12.38
CA LEU A 226 -1.51 16.45 -13.12
C LEU A 226 -1.79 16.51 -14.63
N THR A 227 -2.37 15.44 -15.17
CA THR A 227 -2.64 15.31 -16.61
C THR A 227 -3.57 16.43 -17.10
N ASN A 228 -4.60 16.77 -16.33
CA ASN A 228 -5.51 17.87 -16.64
C ASN A 228 -4.80 19.22 -16.71
N ARG A 229 -3.94 19.53 -15.72
CA ARG A 229 -3.19 20.78 -15.73
C ARG A 229 -2.21 20.84 -16.90
N VAL A 230 -1.50 19.75 -17.18
CA VAL A 230 -0.47 19.69 -18.22
C VAL A 230 -1.04 19.65 -19.64
N LEU A 231 -2.23 19.09 -19.86
CA LEU A 231 -2.80 18.95 -21.20
C LEU A 231 -3.89 19.96 -21.54
N LYS A 232 -4.76 20.32 -20.59
CA LYS A 232 -5.96 21.13 -20.87
C LYS A 232 -5.82 22.60 -20.52
N ARG A 233 -5.04 22.97 -19.50
CA ARG A 233 -4.82 24.38 -19.17
C ARG A 233 -3.86 25.01 -20.17
N LYS A 234 -4.07 26.26 -20.59
CA LYS A 234 -3.19 26.93 -21.57
C LYS A 234 -2.29 28.02 -20.96
N GLU A 235 -2.46 28.29 -19.67
CA GLU A 235 -1.76 29.36 -18.97
C GLU A 235 -0.37 28.90 -18.50
N GLY A 236 0.65 29.71 -18.81
CA GLY A 236 2.03 29.45 -18.42
C GLY A 236 2.72 28.34 -19.23
N SER A 237 4.01 28.13 -18.95
CA SER A 237 4.76 27.05 -19.60
C SER A 237 4.29 25.67 -19.14
N VAL A 238 4.65 24.60 -19.87
CA VAL A 238 4.42 23.21 -19.43
C VAL A 238 4.99 22.99 -18.03
N MET A 239 6.20 23.52 -17.77
CA MET A 239 6.89 23.33 -16.49
C MET A 239 6.27 24.12 -15.34
N ASP A 240 5.68 25.29 -15.61
CA ASP A 240 4.89 25.99 -14.59
C ASP A 240 3.67 25.16 -14.20
N ARG A 241 2.95 24.61 -15.19
CA ARG A 241 1.78 23.77 -14.96
C ARG A 241 2.14 22.48 -14.19
N VAL A 242 3.27 21.85 -14.52
CA VAL A 242 3.82 20.71 -13.75
C VAL A 242 4.12 21.12 -12.31
N TYR A 243 4.85 22.23 -12.10
CA TYR A 243 5.21 22.70 -10.76
C TYR A 243 3.98 23.02 -9.90
N PHE A 244 3.00 23.72 -10.46
CA PHE A 244 1.74 23.96 -9.75
C PHE A 244 1.04 22.64 -9.39
N SER A 245 1.05 21.66 -10.30
CA SER A 245 0.51 20.32 -10.04
C SER A 245 1.22 19.64 -8.87
N ILE A 246 2.57 19.63 -8.87
CA ILE A 246 3.38 19.10 -7.77
C ILE A 246 2.99 19.77 -6.46
N LYS A 247 2.91 21.10 -6.42
CA LYS A 247 2.56 21.83 -5.19
C LYS A 247 1.19 21.42 -4.64
N THR A 248 0.16 21.36 -5.50
CA THR A 248 -1.19 20.95 -5.06
C THR A 248 -1.22 19.49 -4.66
N GLY A 249 -0.63 18.60 -5.46
CA GLY A 249 -0.70 17.17 -5.21
C GLY A 249 0.14 16.73 -3.99
N LEU A 250 1.29 17.37 -3.74
CA LEU A 250 2.03 17.17 -2.48
C LEU A 250 1.26 17.69 -1.26
N MET A 251 0.49 18.78 -1.40
CA MET A 251 -0.35 19.27 -0.30
C MET A 251 -1.48 18.28 0.02
N THR A 252 -2.15 17.75 -1.01
CA THR A 252 -3.20 16.74 -0.82
C THR A 252 -2.64 15.43 -0.27
N ALA A 253 -1.49 14.97 -0.81
CA ALA A 253 -0.80 13.79 -0.29
C ALA A 253 -0.37 14.01 1.17
N GLY A 254 0.16 15.19 1.51
CA GLY A 254 0.53 15.56 2.87
C GLY A 254 -0.65 15.53 3.84
N THR A 255 -1.83 16.00 3.45
CA THR A 255 -3.03 15.90 4.29
C THR A 255 -3.47 14.45 4.50
N THR A 256 -3.41 13.60 3.46
CA THR A 256 -3.74 12.18 3.58
C THR A 256 -2.74 11.47 4.48
N LEU A 257 -1.43 11.70 4.27
CA LEU A 257 -0.36 11.14 5.11
C LEU A 257 -0.53 11.56 6.57
N ALA A 258 -0.93 12.80 6.85
CA ALA A 258 -1.20 13.26 8.21
C ALA A 258 -2.37 12.50 8.85
N VAL A 259 -3.50 12.35 8.13
CA VAL A 259 -4.68 11.59 8.62
C VAL A 259 -4.30 10.14 8.89
N VAL A 260 -3.60 9.50 7.95
CA VAL A 260 -3.15 8.11 8.06
C VAL A 260 -2.20 7.92 9.24
N THR A 261 -1.25 8.84 9.42
CA THR A 261 -0.29 8.80 10.54
C THR A 261 -1.00 8.96 11.88
N VAL A 262 -1.93 9.92 11.99
CA VAL A 262 -2.75 10.09 13.20
C VAL A 262 -3.59 8.84 13.46
N GLY A 263 -4.20 8.27 12.41
CA GLY A 263 -4.96 7.02 12.49
C GLY A 263 -4.12 5.85 13.03
N LEU A 264 -2.86 5.72 12.59
CA LEU A 264 -1.94 4.69 13.12
C LEU A 264 -1.61 4.87 14.59
N ILE A 265 -1.47 6.12 15.05
CA ILE A 265 -1.11 6.45 16.44
C ILE A 265 -2.32 6.28 17.37
N VAL A 266 -3.50 6.67 16.91
CA VAL A 266 -4.71 6.77 17.75
C VAL A 266 -5.55 5.49 17.73
N SER A 267 -5.51 4.72 16.65
CA SER A 267 -6.33 3.51 16.55
C SER A 267 -5.74 2.38 17.39
N ASP A 268 -6.59 1.62 18.10
CA ASP A 268 -6.22 0.35 18.71
C ASP A 268 -6.59 -0.86 17.84
N SER A 269 -7.50 -0.66 16.88
CA SER A 269 -7.95 -1.71 15.95
C SER A 269 -6.84 -2.08 14.98
N GLU A 270 -6.51 -3.38 14.94
CA GLU A 270 -5.54 -3.90 13.99
C GLU A 270 -6.00 -3.74 12.54
N VAL A 271 -7.28 -3.97 12.26
CA VAL A 271 -7.89 -3.78 10.94
C VAL A 271 -7.63 -2.36 10.41
N ILE A 272 -7.84 -1.35 11.26
CA ILE A 272 -7.58 0.04 10.89
C ILE A 272 -6.08 0.26 10.70
N LYS A 273 -5.22 -0.25 11.59
CA LYS A 273 -3.76 -0.12 11.44
C LYS A 273 -3.25 -0.73 10.14
N GLN A 274 -3.75 -1.92 9.75
CA GLN A 274 -3.39 -2.58 8.49
C GLN A 274 -3.80 -1.71 7.28
N ILE A 275 -5.01 -1.13 7.30
CA ILE A 275 -5.45 -0.22 6.24
C ILE A 275 -4.51 1.01 6.16
N MET A 276 -4.25 1.64 7.31
CA MET A 276 -3.46 2.86 7.37
C MET A 276 -2.01 2.64 6.97
N ILE A 277 -1.36 1.54 7.38
CA ILE A 277 0.04 1.29 7.02
C ILE A 277 0.20 1.05 5.51
N ILE A 278 -0.75 0.36 4.88
CA ILE A 278 -0.74 0.11 3.44
C ILE A 278 -0.94 1.43 2.68
N ILE A 279 -1.87 2.29 3.11
CA ILE A 279 -2.05 3.61 2.49
C ILE A 279 -0.81 4.48 2.71
N LEU A 280 -0.20 4.44 3.89
CA LEU A 280 1.01 5.22 4.18
C LEU A 280 2.12 4.88 3.19
N ILE A 281 2.41 3.57 3.03
CA ILE A 281 3.41 3.08 2.08
C ILE A 281 3.00 3.47 0.66
N GLY A 282 1.75 3.22 0.28
CA GLY A 282 1.25 3.50 -1.06
C GLY A 282 1.30 4.97 -1.44
N MET A 283 1.01 5.88 -0.52
CA MET A 283 1.09 7.32 -0.75
C MET A 283 2.54 7.80 -0.92
N ILE A 284 3.51 7.17 -0.24
CA ILE A 284 4.94 7.46 -0.46
C ILE A 284 5.36 7.00 -1.85
N VAL A 285 4.93 5.81 -2.26
CA VAL A 285 5.17 5.27 -3.62
C VAL A 285 4.54 6.17 -4.68
N ASP A 286 3.27 6.57 -4.49
CA ASP A 286 2.51 7.46 -5.39
C ASP A 286 3.26 8.77 -5.65
N ILE A 287 3.85 9.39 -4.62
CA ILE A 287 4.65 10.61 -4.79
C ILE A 287 5.80 10.36 -5.78
N VAL A 288 6.51 9.23 -5.68
CA VAL A 288 7.63 8.93 -6.56
C VAL A 288 7.13 8.62 -7.98
N VAL A 289 6.11 7.77 -8.10
CA VAL A 289 5.57 7.35 -9.39
C VAL A 289 4.90 8.52 -10.12
N THR A 290 3.98 9.24 -9.49
CA THR A 290 3.26 10.36 -10.11
C THR A 290 4.25 11.45 -10.57
N TRP A 291 5.15 11.93 -9.70
CA TRP A 291 5.98 13.09 -10.01
C TRP A 291 7.24 12.79 -10.81
N LEU A 292 7.69 11.54 -10.88
CA LEU A 292 8.83 11.16 -11.74
C LEU A 292 8.38 10.40 -12.99
N GLN A 293 7.51 9.39 -12.84
CA GLN A 293 7.05 8.54 -13.94
C GLN A 293 6.00 9.25 -14.79
N ASN A 294 4.86 9.63 -14.21
CA ASN A 294 3.75 10.17 -14.99
C ASN A 294 4.10 11.54 -15.59
N VAL A 295 4.68 12.46 -14.80
CA VAL A 295 5.19 13.74 -15.32
C VAL A 295 6.19 13.52 -16.47
N GLY A 296 7.14 12.59 -16.30
CA GLY A 296 8.14 12.32 -17.32
C GLY A 296 7.53 11.78 -18.62
N LEU A 297 6.56 10.87 -18.52
CA LEU A 297 5.83 10.32 -19.69
C LEU A 297 5.02 11.40 -20.40
N LEU A 298 4.30 12.24 -19.65
CA LEU A 298 3.53 13.35 -20.22
C LEU A 298 4.44 14.37 -20.92
N ARG A 299 5.61 14.64 -20.34
CA ARG A 299 6.57 15.56 -20.95
C ARG A 299 7.16 14.99 -22.24
N LEU A 300 7.56 13.72 -22.26
CA LEU A 300 8.02 13.04 -23.48
C LEU A 300 6.96 13.10 -24.60
N TYR A 301 5.70 12.89 -24.24
CA TYR A 301 4.59 13.00 -25.17
C TYR A 301 4.43 14.42 -25.74
N LEU A 302 4.50 15.43 -24.88
CA LEU A 302 4.38 16.83 -25.31
C LEU A 302 5.54 17.28 -26.18
N GLU A 303 6.78 16.90 -25.85
CA GLU A 303 7.97 17.22 -26.67
C GLU A 303 7.80 16.65 -28.09
N LYS A 304 7.46 15.37 -28.22
CA LYS A 304 7.22 14.74 -29.54
C LYS A 304 6.09 15.39 -30.33
N LYS A 305 5.03 15.85 -29.66
CA LYS A 305 3.89 16.50 -30.31
C LYS A 305 4.21 17.90 -30.82
N HIS A 306 5.19 18.60 -30.24
CA HIS A 306 5.62 19.91 -30.73
C HIS A 306 6.65 19.80 -31.88
N GLU A 307 7.31 18.65 -32.01
CA GLU A 307 8.23 18.33 -33.11
C GLU A 307 7.51 17.84 -34.39
N SER A 308 6.24 17.43 -34.28
CA SER A 308 5.37 16.92 -35.37
C SER A 308 4.39 17.96 -35.89
#